data_AF-A0A284SAZ0-F1
#
_entry.id   AF-A0A284SAZ0-F1
#
_cell.length_a   1.000
_cell.length_b   1.000
_cell.length_c   1.000
_cell.angle_alpha   90.00
_cell.angle_beta   90.00
_cell.angle_gamma   90.00
#
_symmetry.space_group_name_H-M   'P 1'
#
loop_
_entity.id
_entity.type
_entity.pdbx_description
1 polymer ?
#
loop_
_entity_poly.entity_id
_entity_poly.type
_entity_poly.pdbx_seq_one_letter_code
_entity_poly.pdbx_strand_id
1 'polypeptide(L)'
;MPTVSDPSLINPSASTSQMAVSSSLFEANPLANSSTLVDHQPKNGQHDPIDELEVFIPLLTTAITMESNTNDDLAIFMVDPALLNDPAIAADDLWEEILNGFMHRAFWGKTDKTRQVDKNLFHERIEGLTCTIKSIVPTQTKQPRTKPTPTTYSQNHSTLTTPPNDEIIDVDNIPVTVPYLSDPAGHPAIESENHLGRCQGYKPTIPEGKSPHLLYPFALHDSLSLPWDYEMHHGILFLRSRACTGLPLVSETLRVCEHCFALGEDQKMEGIQNRFTKGIHENSTLAYHGFGGMIDIVHWKDRQINALKLIHLNLERKLLGRAMALEDYKHLVWQIGHGNYTNVECLVRIALSQGRGIRGILEMYEAVAKGGYHPKSFTEEEEMLVVLFWRLGGVRLAEIAHRALNLPGMTTIQDRSTVPPIRPSYSLPTTNEIEKNIVSCLESIRPILESLRCLPKCIVHMVLMLDEIAVEKRI
;
A
#
# COMPACT_ATOMS: atom_id res chain seq x y z
N MET A 1 4.96 25.70 -56.10
CA MET A 1 4.60 27.08 -56.46
C MET A 1 3.68 26.99 -57.67
N PRO A 2 2.43 27.50 -57.65
CA PRO A 2 1.80 28.43 -56.69
C PRO A 2 0.95 27.69 -55.62
N THR A 3 0.88 28.03 -54.33
CA THR A 3 0.35 29.19 -53.56
C THR A 3 -1.17 29.30 -53.40
N VAL A 4 -1.57 29.50 -52.12
CA VAL A 4 -2.85 29.96 -51.51
C VAL A 4 -4.02 28.96 -51.53
N SER A 5 -4.84 28.73 -50.49
CA SER A 5 -5.11 29.41 -49.21
C SER A 5 -5.78 28.44 -48.21
N ASP A 6 -5.48 28.61 -46.91
CA ASP A 6 -6.38 28.25 -45.80
C ASP A 6 -7.74 28.95 -45.89
N PRO A 7 -8.79 28.41 -45.24
CA PRO A 7 -9.49 29.26 -44.28
C PRO A 7 -9.97 28.55 -42.98
N SER A 8 -9.64 29.22 -41.86
CA SER A 8 -10.48 29.54 -40.67
C SER A 8 -11.35 28.43 -40.04
N LEU A 9 -11.10 28.01 -38.80
CA LEU A 9 -11.51 28.67 -37.54
C LEU A 9 -13.01 29.04 -37.48
N ILE A 10 -13.82 28.17 -36.89
CA ILE A 10 -15.12 28.51 -36.28
C ILE A 10 -15.20 27.84 -34.90
N ASN A 11 -15.32 28.68 -33.87
CA ASN A 11 -15.62 28.33 -32.48
C ASN A 11 -17.01 27.69 -32.36
N PRO A 12 -17.20 26.66 -31.52
CA PRO A 12 -18.49 26.40 -30.91
C PRO A 12 -18.58 27.11 -29.55
N SER A 13 -19.36 28.18 -29.55
CA SER A 13 -19.90 28.86 -28.37
C SER A 13 -20.60 27.89 -27.42
N ALA A 14 -20.16 27.91 -26.16
CA ALA A 14 -20.84 27.31 -25.03
C ALA A 14 -22.23 27.95 -24.84
N SER A 15 -23.28 27.13 -24.88
CA SER A 15 -24.61 27.48 -24.37
C SER A 15 -24.85 26.71 -23.08
N THR A 16 -24.57 27.37 -21.97
CA THR A 16 -24.90 26.91 -20.62
C THR A 16 -26.34 27.29 -20.33
N SER A 17 -27.28 26.39 -20.62
CA SER A 17 -28.66 26.51 -20.15
C SER A 17 -28.75 26.02 -18.71
N GLN A 18 -28.84 26.98 -17.80
CA GLN A 18 -29.27 26.79 -16.42
C GLN A 18 -30.70 26.24 -16.41
N MET A 19 -30.89 25.04 -15.86
CA MET A 19 -32.18 24.67 -15.27
C MET A 19 -32.00 24.64 -13.76
N ALA A 20 -32.55 25.67 -13.11
CA ALA A 20 -32.79 25.71 -11.69
C ALA A 20 -33.93 24.74 -11.36
N VAL A 21 -33.65 23.73 -10.53
CA VAL A 21 -34.68 22.99 -9.81
C VAL A 21 -34.45 23.28 -8.33
N SER A 22 -35.31 24.16 -7.82
CA SER A 22 -35.51 24.44 -6.41
C SER A 22 -36.13 23.22 -5.73
N SER A 23 -35.48 22.71 -4.69
CA SER A 23 -36.10 21.94 -3.62
C SER A 23 -35.40 22.24 -2.31
N SER A 24 -35.80 23.34 -1.68
CA SER A 24 -35.54 23.67 -0.29
C SER A 24 -36.56 22.96 0.59
N LEU A 25 -36.12 22.23 1.61
CA LEU A 25 -36.79 22.07 2.90
C LEU A 25 -35.90 21.20 3.80
N PHE A 26 -35.12 21.84 4.66
CA PHE A 26 -34.99 21.50 6.08
C PHE A 26 -34.13 22.58 6.74
N GLU A 27 -34.82 23.49 7.43
CA GLU A 27 -34.28 24.55 8.25
C GLU A 27 -34.46 24.10 9.71
N ALA A 28 -33.36 23.97 10.46
CA ALA A 28 -33.38 23.94 11.93
C ALA A 28 -32.00 24.30 12.49
N ASN A 29 -31.85 25.62 12.69
CA ASN A 29 -31.08 26.40 13.66
C ASN A 29 -29.63 26.08 14.08
N PRO A 30 -28.78 27.14 14.13
CA PRO A 30 -27.42 27.11 14.63
C PRO A 30 -27.36 27.46 16.13
N LEU A 31 -26.45 26.83 16.86
CA LEU A 31 -25.96 27.34 18.14
C LEU A 31 -24.44 27.50 18.04
N ALA A 32 -24.06 28.74 18.25
CA ALA A 32 -22.71 29.25 18.34
C ALA A 32 -21.89 28.47 19.39
N ASN A 33 -20.59 28.31 19.14
CA ASN A 33 -19.61 28.94 20.00
C ASN A 33 -18.30 29.19 19.27
N SER A 34 -17.94 30.47 19.30
CA SER A 34 -16.69 31.08 18.91
C SER A 34 -15.55 30.52 19.76
N SER A 35 -14.44 30.16 19.14
CA SER A 35 -13.15 30.11 19.83
C SER A 35 -12.11 30.78 18.95
N THR A 36 -11.67 31.90 19.49
CA THR A 36 -10.72 32.88 19.00
C THR A 36 -9.37 32.27 18.66
N LEU A 37 -8.92 32.64 17.46
CA LEU A 37 -7.54 32.82 17.03
C LEU A 37 -6.66 33.38 18.17
N VAL A 38 -5.65 32.63 18.59
CA VAL A 38 -4.48 33.17 19.29
C VAL A 38 -3.29 33.01 18.36
N ASP A 39 -2.87 34.17 17.86
CA ASP A 39 -1.67 34.38 17.06
C ASP A 39 -0.46 34.39 18.00
N HIS A 40 0.51 33.51 17.76
CA HIS A 40 1.76 33.48 18.50
C HIS A 40 2.96 33.28 17.58
N GLN A 41 3.64 34.38 17.29
CA GLN A 41 5.10 34.47 17.16
C GLN A 41 5.57 35.84 17.67
N PRO A 42 6.86 36.05 18.01
CA PRO A 42 7.90 35.09 18.44
C PRO A 42 8.53 35.53 19.78
N LYS A 43 9.02 34.59 20.61
CA LYS A 43 9.94 34.93 21.71
C LYS A 43 11.26 34.20 21.52
N ASN A 44 12.22 34.98 21.00
CA ASN A 44 13.65 34.80 21.16
C ASN A 44 14.02 34.50 22.61
N GLY A 45 14.95 33.57 22.80
CA GLY A 45 15.56 33.26 24.09
C GLY A 45 15.83 31.77 24.24
N GLN A 46 16.41 31.13 23.22
CA GLN A 46 16.96 29.80 23.35
C GLN A 46 18.30 29.96 24.06
N HIS A 47 18.30 29.84 25.39
CA HIS A 47 19.53 29.59 26.14
C HIS A 47 20.10 28.26 25.66
N ASP A 48 21.39 28.26 25.34
CA ASP A 48 22.08 27.05 24.92
C ASP A 48 22.08 26.10 26.13
N PRO A 49 21.58 24.85 26.02
CA PRO A 49 21.65 23.88 27.11
C PRO A 49 23.09 23.63 27.58
N ILE A 50 24.10 24.03 26.79
CA ILE A 50 25.51 24.04 27.18
C ILE A 50 25.80 25.09 28.28
N ASP A 51 25.12 26.24 28.27
CA ASP A 51 25.30 27.31 29.26
C ASP A 51 24.73 26.92 30.64
N GLU A 52 23.66 26.12 30.68
CA GLU A 52 23.13 25.55 31.94
C GLU A 52 24.03 24.45 32.51
N LEU A 53 24.76 23.74 31.65
CA LEU A 53 25.70 22.69 32.04
C LEU A 53 27.02 23.25 32.60
N GLU A 54 27.50 24.40 32.09
CA GLU A 54 28.71 25.05 32.61
C GLU A 54 28.57 25.52 34.07
N VAL A 55 27.35 25.84 34.51
CA VAL A 55 27.07 26.23 35.92
C VAL A 55 27.22 25.05 36.89
N PHE A 56 27.07 23.80 36.42
CA PHE A 56 27.20 22.60 37.24
C PHE A 56 28.63 22.03 37.32
N ILE A 57 29.54 22.44 36.42
CA ILE A 57 30.92 21.93 36.40
C ILE A 57 31.70 22.27 37.68
N PRO A 58 31.62 23.50 38.26
CA PRO A 58 32.28 23.79 39.54
C PRO A 58 31.66 23.00 40.71
N LEU A 59 30.34 22.75 40.68
CA LEU A 59 29.61 21.98 41.70
C LEU A 59 30.00 20.49 41.67
N LEU A 60 30.16 19.92 40.48
CA LEU A 60 30.61 18.53 40.30
C LEU A 60 32.09 18.35 40.62
N THR A 61 32.93 19.34 40.31
CA THR A 61 34.36 19.32 40.66
C THR A 61 34.57 19.44 42.18
N THR A 62 33.67 20.15 42.88
CA THR A 62 33.66 20.24 44.35
C THR A 62 33.13 18.96 45.02
N ALA A 63 32.19 18.26 44.38
CA ALA A 63 31.67 16.98 44.88
C ALA A 63 32.68 15.82 44.74
N ILE A 64 33.54 15.86 43.71
CA ILE A 64 34.60 14.86 43.46
C ILE A 64 35.83 15.07 44.38
N THR A 65 35.94 16.23 45.02
CA THR A 65 37.06 16.55 45.94
C THR A 65 36.74 16.36 47.43
N MET A 66 35.55 15.83 47.79
CA MET A 66 35.33 15.38 49.17
C MET A 66 36.11 14.09 49.42
N GLU A 67 37.15 14.23 50.25
CA GLU A 67 38.04 13.19 50.77
C GLU A 67 37.30 11.85 50.97
N SER A 68 37.56 10.91 50.06
CA SER A 68 37.26 9.50 50.29
C SER A 68 38.01 9.08 51.55
N ASN A 69 37.25 8.75 52.59
CA ASN A 69 37.78 8.19 53.84
C ASN A 69 38.73 7.04 53.49
N THR A 70 39.92 7.02 54.09
CA THR A 70 41.01 6.05 53.85
C THR A 70 40.63 4.58 54.13
N ASN A 71 39.38 4.31 54.50
CA ASN A 71 38.79 2.99 54.66
C ASN A 71 37.89 2.55 53.48
N ASP A 72 37.82 3.32 52.38
CA ASP A 72 37.09 2.89 51.19
C ASP A 72 37.94 1.87 50.40
N ASP A 73 37.49 0.61 50.38
CA ASP A 73 38.15 -0.50 49.69
C ASP A 73 38.32 -0.23 48.17
N LEU A 74 37.64 0.79 47.61
CA LEU A 74 37.74 1.22 46.22
C LEU A 74 38.69 2.41 45.98
N ALA A 75 39.14 3.12 47.03
CA ALA A 75 40.07 4.26 46.89
C ALA A 75 41.45 3.85 46.30
N ILE A 76 41.75 2.55 46.34
CA ILE A 76 42.95 1.94 45.77
C ILE A 76 43.06 2.10 44.23
N PHE A 77 41.95 2.22 43.50
CA PHE A 77 41.97 2.39 42.04
C PHE A 77 42.36 3.82 41.65
N MET A 78 42.49 4.71 42.63
CA MET A 78 43.07 6.04 42.49
C MET A 78 44.59 6.05 42.75
N VAL A 79 45.19 4.94 43.19
CA VAL A 79 46.64 4.82 43.39
C VAL A 79 47.32 4.65 42.04
N ASP A 80 48.40 5.40 41.82
CA ASP A 80 49.21 5.33 40.60
C ASP A 80 49.66 3.88 40.36
N PRO A 81 49.27 3.24 39.22
CA PRO A 81 49.61 1.86 38.95
C PRO A 81 51.12 1.62 38.88
N ALA A 82 51.94 2.65 38.70
CA ALA A 82 53.40 2.54 38.81
C ALA A 82 53.87 2.13 40.21
N LEU A 83 53.10 2.43 41.27
CA LEU A 83 53.43 2.05 42.66
C LEU A 83 53.13 0.58 42.97
N LEU A 84 52.36 -0.11 42.11
CA LEU A 84 52.12 -1.55 42.22
C LEU A 84 53.18 -2.39 41.51
N ASN A 85 54.07 -1.74 40.75
CA ASN A 85 55.11 -2.41 39.98
C ASN A 85 56.34 -2.65 40.86
N ASP A 86 56.33 -3.72 41.66
CA ASP A 86 57.49 -4.16 42.44
C ASP A 86 58.40 -5.04 41.58
N PRO A 87 59.60 -4.56 41.18
CA PRO A 87 60.52 -5.33 40.34
C PRO A 87 61.09 -6.58 41.03
N ALA A 88 60.86 -6.75 42.34
CA ALA A 88 61.24 -7.95 43.07
C ALA A 88 60.22 -9.11 42.93
N ILE A 89 59.02 -8.84 42.43
CA ILE A 89 57.95 -9.83 42.26
C ILE A 89 57.95 -10.28 40.80
N ALA A 90 57.98 -11.59 40.57
CA ALA A 90 57.89 -12.11 39.20
C ALA A 90 56.54 -11.68 38.59
N ALA A 91 56.52 -11.38 37.29
CA ALA A 91 55.31 -10.88 36.63
C ALA A 91 54.08 -11.81 36.80
N ASP A 92 54.33 -13.12 36.91
CA ASP A 92 53.31 -14.14 37.13
C ASP A 92 52.74 -14.10 38.56
N ASP A 93 53.57 -13.75 39.55
CA ASP A 93 53.18 -13.62 40.97
C ASP A 93 52.49 -12.27 41.25
N LEU A 94 52.77 -11.23 40.45
CA LEU A 94 52.12 -9.92 40.56
C LEU A 94 50.61 -10.02 40.32
N TRP A 95 50.21 -10.85 39.34
CA TRP A 95 48.80 -11.06 39.05
C TRP A 95 48.11 -11.83 40.16
N GLU A 96 48.66 -12.96 40.61
CA GLU A 96 48.00 -13.83 41.59
C GLU A 96 48.07 -13.30 43.03
N GLU A 97 49.23 -12.84 43.49
CA GLU A 97 49.38 -12.43 44.89
C GLU A 97 48.83 -11.02 45.15
N ILE A 98 49.07 -10.10 44.22
CA ILE A 98 48.68 -8.71 44.38
C ILE A 98 47.32 -8.51 43.75
N LEU A 99 47.15 -8.63 42.43
CA LEU A 99 45.92 -8.20 41.78
C LEU A 99 44.72 -9.12 42.08
N ASN A 100 44.91 -10.44 42.06
CA ASN A 100 43.85 -11.41 42.32
C ASN A 100 43.45 -11.41 43.80
N GLY A 101 44.43 -11.41 44.72
CA GLY A 101 44.18 -11.21 46.15
C GLY A 101 43.51 -9.85 46.47
N PHE A 102 43.77 -8.83 45.65
CA PHE A 102 43.17 -7.51 45.75
C PHE A 102 41.72 -7.50 45.27
N MET A 103 41.47 -7.99 44.06
CA MET A 103 40.12 -8.15 43.51
C MET A 103 39.29 -9.07 44.40
N HIS A 104 39.89 -10.10 45.00
CA HIS A 104 39.19 -10.98 45.92
C HIS A 104 38.66 -10.24 47.15
N ARG A 105 39.45 -9.33 47.71
CA ARG A 105 39.04 -8.50 48.86
C ARG A 105 37.97 -7.47 48.46
N ALA A 106 38.16 -6.79 47.33
CA ALA A 106 37.24 -5.74 46.88
C ALA A 106 35.85 -6.30 46.50
N PHE A 107 35.81 -7.40 45.74
CA PHE A 107 34.57 -7.93 45.19
C PHE A 107 33.89 -8.99 46.07
N TRP A 108 34.66 -9.78 46.81
CA TRP A 108 34.10 -10.90 47.59
C TRP A 108 34.24 -10.74 49.12
N GLY A 109 34.89 -9.67 49.59
CA GLY A 109 35.09 -9.38 51.01
C GLY A 109 36.01 -10.39 51.71
N LYS A 110 36.50 -10.05 52.91
CA LYS A 110 37.18 -11.05 53.77
C LYS A 110 36.19 -12.18 54.05
N THR A 111 36.59 -13.41 53.73
CA THR A 111 35.85 -14.64 54.02
C THR A 111 35.86 -14.95 55.52
N ASP A 112 35.34 -14.03 56.35
CA ASP A 112 34.97 -14.38 57.71
C ASP A 112 33.70 -15.23 57.63
N LYS A 113 33.83 -16.48 58.07
CA LYS A 113 32.87 -17.59 57.89
C LYS A 113 31.48 -17.39 58.54
N THR A 114 31.06 -16.18 58.91
CA THR A 114 29.86 -15.95 59.73
C THR A 114 28.95 -14.78 59.33
N ARG A 115 28.97 -14.28 58.09
CA ARG A 115 27.97 -13.25 57.69
C ARG A 115 27.07 -13.66 56.53
N GLN A 116 25.77 -13.55 56.79
CA GLN A 116 24.70 -13.49 55.80
C GLN A 116 25.03 -12.38 54.79
N VAL A 117 25.04 -12.74 53.50
CA VAL A 117 25.27 -11.80 52.41
C VAL A 117 24.10 -10.81 52.36
N ASP A 118 24.36 -9.55 52.68
CA ASP A 118 23.39 -8.47 52.58
C ASP A 118 23.11 -8.18 51.10
N LYS A 119 21.87 -8.46 50.66
CA LYS A 119 21.46 -8.32 49.25
C LYS A 119 21.47 -6.86 48.78
N ASN A 120 21.35 -5.90 49.70
CA ASN A 120 21.34 -4.49 49.36
C ASN A 120 22.74 -3.99 48.96
N LEU A 121 23.78 -4.52 49.61
CA LEU A 121 25.18 -4.21 49.29
C LEU A 121 25.56 -4.65 47.86
N PHE A 122 24.98 -5.75 47.39
CA PHE A 122 25.21 -6.24 46.03
C PHE A 122 24.52 -5.36 44.97
N HIS A 123 23.34 -4.84 45.29
CA HIS A 123 22.59 -3.93 44.39
C HIS A 123 23.32 -2.59 44.21
N GLU A 124 23.74 -1.96 45.31
CA GLU A 124 24.46 -0.68 45.29
C GLU A 124 25.80 -0.79 44.55
N ARG A 125 26.51 -1.92 44.68
CA ARG A 125 27.78 -2.17 43.97
C ARG A 125 27.61 -2.42 42.46
N ILE A 126 26.52 -3.09 42.04
CA ILE A 126 26.18 -3.27 40.62
C ILE A 126 25.78 -1.94 39.99
N GLU A 127 25.03 -1.09 40.71
CA GLU A 127 24.69 0.26 40.25
C GLU A 127 25.93 1.14 40.12
N GLY A 128 26.87 1.04 41.07
CA GLY A 128 28.18 1.68 41.00
C GLY A 128 28.97 1.27 39.76
N LEU A 129 29.09 -0.04 39.50
CA LEU A 129 29.76 -0.55 38.30
C LEU A 129 29.07 -0.10 37.01
N THR A 130 27.74 -0.09 36.99
CA THR A 130 26.94 0.35 35.84
C THR A 130 27.14 1.85 35.57
N CYS A 131 27.22 2.69 36.62
CA CYS A 131 27.53 4.11 36.49
C CYS A 131 28.95 4.34 35.97
N THR A 132 29.93 3.60 36.49
CA THR A 132 31.33 3.70 36.03
C THR A 132 31.45 3.31 34.56
N ILE A 133 30.81 2.23 34.12
CA ILE A 133 30.82 1.82 32.72
C ILE A 133 30.13 2.86 31.82
N LYS A 134 28.99 3.42 32.24
CA LYS A 134 28.32 4.51 31.51
C LYS A 134 29.18 5.77 31.37
N SER A 135 30.07 6.03 32.33
CA SER A 135 31.01 7.16 32.27
C SER A 135 32.20 6.94 31.32
N ILE A 136 32.53 5.68 31.02
CA ILE A 136 33.71 5.31 30.21
C ILE A 136 33.35 5.16 28.71
N VAL A 137 32.09 4.92 28.38
CA VAL A 137 31.63 4.77 26.98
C VAL A 137 31.38 6.16 26.37
N PRO A 138 32.13 6.59 25.32
CA PRO A 138 31.87 7.87 24.68
C PRO A 138 30.53 7.85 23.95
N THR A 139 29.66 8.80 24.25
CA THR A 139 28.39 8.97 23.55
C THR A 139 28.68 9.36 22.10
N GLN A 140 28.44 8.45 21.15
CA GLN A 140 28.63 8.76 19.73
C GLN A 140 27.57 9.76 19.26
N THR A 141 28.03 10.97 18.91
CA THR A 141 27.23 11.99 18.24
C THR A 141 26.86 11.50 16.84
N LYS A 142 25.56 11.26 16.60
CA LYS A 142 25.01 10.82 15.31
C LYS A 142 25.31 11.86 14.21
N GLN A 143 26.11 11.48 13.21
CA GLN A 143 26.17 12.17 11.91
C GLN A 143 25.08 11.64 10.95
N PRO A 144 24.52 12.49 10.07
CA PRO A 144 23.44 12.09 9.17
C PRO A 144 23.99 11.37 7.94
N ARG A 145 23.58 10.11 7.73
CA ARG A 145 23.89 9.34 6.52
C ARG A 145 22.85 9.57 5.43
N THR A 146 23.32 9.99 4.26
CA THR A 146 22.60 10.10 2.98
C THR A 146 22.22 8.72 2.43
N LYS A 147 21.00 8.63 1.89
CA LYS A 147 20.36 7.41 1.36
C LYS A 147 20.98 6.96 0.03
N PRO A 148 21.21 5.64 -0.19
CA PRO A 148 21.30 5.07 -1.53
C PRO A 148 19.94 4.54 -2.03
N THR A 149 19.73 4.77 -3.32
CA THR A 149 18.61 4.37 -4.18
C THR A 149 18.46 2.84 -4.28
N PRO A 150 17.24 2.28 -4.30
CA PRO A 150 17.04 0.83 -4.42
C PRO A 150 17.00 0.36 -5.88
N THR A 151 17.80 -0.67 -6.15
CA THR A 151 17.81 -1.47 -7.37
C THR A 151 16.60 -2.42 -7.41
N THR A 152 15.91 -2.41 -8.55
CA THR A 152 14.73 -3.19 -8.90
C THR A 152 14.98 -4.70 -8.81
N TYR A 153 14.16 -5.41 -8.04
CA TYR A 153 14.09 -6.88 -8.05
C TYR A 153 12.76 -7.32 -8.66
N SER A 154 12.85 -8.08 -9.75
CA SER A 154 11.74 -8.69 -10.49
C SER A 154 11.14 -9.84 -9.68
N GLN A 155 9.81 -9.84 -9.50
CA GLN A 155 9.08 -10.98 -8.94
C GLN A 155 8.18 -11.60 -10.01
N ASN A 156 8.36 -12.90 -10.16
CA ASN A 156 7.61 -13.80 -11.02
C ASN A 156 6.15 -13.91 -10.54
N HIS A 157 5.21 -13.83 -11.47
CA HIS A 157 3.79 -14.04 -11.22
C HIS A 157 3.48 -15.53 -11.06
N SER A 158 2.97 -15.93 -9.90
CA SER A 158 2.26 -17.20 -9.70
C SER A 158 0.78 -17.02 -10.05
N THR A 159 0.33 -17.82 -11.01
CA THR A 159 -1.07 -17.98 -11.44
C THR A 159 -1.91 -18.56 -10.31
N LEU A 160 -2.90 -17.78 -9.86
CA LEU A 160 -3.91 -18.19 -8.89
C LEU A 160 -5.11 -18.79 -9.62
N THR A 161 -5.42 -20.03 -9.26
CA THR A 161 -6.53 -20.85 -9.74
C THR A 161 -7.88 -20.22 -9.39
N THR A 162 -8.72 -20.01 -10.39
CA THR A 162 -10.13 -19.59 -10.28
C THR A 162 -11.02 -20.69 -9.69
N PRO A 163 -11.97 -20.36 -8.80
CA PRO A 163 -13.03 -21.28 -8.35
C PRO A 163 -14.12 -21.46 -9.43
N PRO A 164 -14.97 -22.49 -9.32
CA PRO A 164 -15.84 -22.94 -10.40
C PRO A 164 -16.98 -21.95 -10.66
N ASN A 165 -17.32 -21.83 -11.95
CA ASN A 165 -18.44 -21.07 -12.48
C ASN A 165 -19.75 -21.48 -11.79
N ASP A 166 -20.42 -20.52 -11.15
CA ASP A 166 -21.86 -20.58 -10.95
C ASP A 166 -22.54 -20.40 -12.31
N GLU A 167 -23.37 -21.38 -12.68
CA GLU A 167 -24.24 -21.33 -13.85
C GLU A 167 -25.19 -20.15 -13.74
N ILE A 168 -24.89 -19.09 -14.50
CA ILE A 168 -25.84 -18.02 -14.78
C ILE A 168 -26.90 -18.61 -15.70
N ILE A 169 -28.10 -18.79 -15.16
CA ILE A 169 -29.31 -19.13 -15.92
C ILE A 169 -29.61 -17.97 -16.87
N ASP A 170 -29.29 -18.15 -18.14
CA ASP A 170 -29.63 -17.25 -19.23
C ASP A 170 -31.13 -17.39 -19.55
N VAL A 171 -31.93 -16.44 -19.09
CA VAL A 171 -33.40 -16.42 -19.24
C VAL A 171 -33.83 -16.07 -20.68
N ASP A 172 -32.91 -15.64 -21.54
CA ASP A 172 -33.20 -15.29 -22.93
C ASP A 172 -33.06 -16.48 -23.90
N ASN A 173 -32.66 -17.65 -23.40
CA ASN A 173 -32.54 -18.87 -24.19
C ASN A 173 -33.78 -19.77 -24.05
N ILE A 174 -34.98 -19.19 -24.18
CA ILE A 174 -36.16 -20.00 -24.50
C ILE A 174 -35.96 -20.40 -25.97
N PRO A 175 -35.72 -21.68 -26.31
CA PRO A 175 -35.83 -22.11 -27.68
C PRO A 175 -37.28 -21.86 -28.08
N VAL A 176 -37.51 -20.78 -28.82
CA VAL A 176 -38.73 -20.64 -29.59
C VAL A 176 -38.58 -21.68 -30.70
N THR A 177 -38.89 -22.93 -30.35
CA THR A 177 -39.22 -23.97 -31.31
C THR A 177 -40.52 -23.51 -31.94
N VAL A 178 -40.42 -22.55 -32.87
CA VAL A 178 -41.50 -22.27 -33.81
C VAL A 178 -41.69 -23.61 -34.50
N PRO A 179 -42.84 -24.28 -34.36
CA PRO A 179 -43.10 -25.48 -35.14
C PRO A 179 -42.88 -25.07 -36.59
N TYR A 180 -41.97 -25.76 -37.29
CA TYR A 180 -41.95 -25.73 -38.73
C TYR A 180 -43.34 -26.18 -39.18
N LEU A 181 -44.22 -25.20 -39.40
CA LEU A 181 -45.45 -25.37 -40.13
C LEU A 181 -45.00 -25.83 -41.51
N SER A 182 -45.15 -27.13 -41.72
CA SER A 182 -44.97 -27.80 -43.00
C SER A 182 -45.63 -26.96 -44.08
N ASP A 183 -44.92 -26.78 -45.19
CA ASP A 183 -45.40 -26.08 -46.38
C ASP A 183 -46.90 -26.33 -46.58
N PRO A 184 -47.75 -25.29 -46.51
CA PRO A 184 -49.13 -25.46 -46.90
C PRO A 184 -49.10 -25.77 -48.39
N ALA A 185 -49.46 -27.02 -48.72
CA ALA A 185 -49.77 -27.44 -50.07
C ALA A 185 -50.59 -26.33 -50.74
N GLY A 186 -50.09 -25.83 -51.86
CA GLY A 186 -50.61 -24.67 -52.56
C GLY A 186 -52.11 -24.80 -52.81
N HIS A 187 -52.89 -24.08 -52.01
CA HIS A 187 -54.18 -23.62 -52.46
C HIS A 187 -53.91 -22.42 -53.36
N PRO A 188 -54.25 -22.46 -54.66
CA PRO A 188 -54.26 -21.26 -55.47
C PRO A 188 -55.26 -20.32 -54.81
N ALA A 189 -54.74 -19.25 -54.19
CA ALA A 189 -55.56 -18.14 -53.78
C ALA A 189 -56.30 -17.70 -55.05
N ILE A 190 -57.61 -17.94 -55.09
CA ILE A 190 -58.50 -17.35 -56.07
C ILE A 190 -58.49 -15.86 -55.71
N GLU A 191 -57.52 -15.15 -56.29
CA GLU A 191 -57.45 -13.70 -56.28
C GLU A 191 -58.79 -13.20 -56.83
N SER A 192 -59.55 -12.51 -56.00
CA SER A 192 -60.82 -11.92 -56.40
C SER A 192 -60.54 -10.94 -57.55
N GLU A 193 -60.87 -11.34 -58.78
CA GLU A 193 -60.63 -10.64 -60.05
C GLU A 193 -61.35 -9.28 -60.18
N ASN A 194 -61.91 -8.71 -59.11
CA ASN A 194 -62.65 -7.44 -59.18
C ASN A 194 -61.83 -6.18 -58.85
N HIS A 195 -60.49 -6.28 -58.76
CA HIS A 195 -59.59 -5.12 -58.59
C HIS A 195 -58.97 -4.59 -59.89
N LEU A 196 -59.47 -4.99 -61.07
CA LEU A 196 -58.87 -4.69 -62.37
C LEU A 196 -58.77 -3.20 -62.77
N GLY A 197 -59.22 -2.25 -61.94
CA GLY A 197 -59.21 -0.83 -62.27
C GLY A 197 -58.69 0.13 -61.21
N ARG A 198 -58.17 -0.32 -60.05
CA ARG A 198 -57.73 0.61 -58.99
C ARG A 198 -56.20 0.79 -59.00
N CYS A 199 -55.75 2.03 -58.85
CA CYS A 199 -54.35 2.37 -58.64
C CYS A 199 -53.77 1.63 -57.42
N GLN A 200 -52.70 0.85 -57.64
CA GLN A 200 -52.03 0.09 -56.59
C GLN A 200 -51.22 0.98 -55.64
N GLY A 201 -50.81 2.16 -56.10
CA GLY A 201 -49.96 3.08 -55.36
C GLY A 201 -48.48 2.91 -55.71
N TYR A 202 -47.64 3.80 -55.20
CA TYR A 202 -46.20 3.77 -55.37
C TYR A 202 -45.57 2.74 -54.45
N LYS A 203 -44.76 1.83 -55.01
CA LYS A 203 -44.01 0.84 -54.26
C LYS A 203 -42.59 1.35 -54.00
N PRO A 204 -42.23 1.78 -52.78
CA PRO A 204 -40.88 2.21 -52.47
C PRO A 204 -39.89 1.03 -52.57
N THR A 205 -38.66 1.33 -53.01
CA THR A 205 -37.59 0.33 -53.10
C THR A 205 -37.07 0.02 -51.69
N ILE A 206 -37.37 -1.17 -51.21
CA ILE A 206 -36.89 -1.68 -49.92
C ILE A 206 -35.70 -2.61 -50.18
N PRO A 207 -34.56 -2.44 -49.47
CA PRO A 207 -33.41 -3.33 -49.59
C PRO A 207 -33.81 -4.80 -49.34
N GLU A 208 -33.23 -5.71 -50.11
CA GLU A 208 -33.49 -7.14 -49.96
C GLU A 208 -33.20 -7.63 -48.53
N GLY A 209 -34.06 -8.52 -48.03
CA GLY A 209 -33.92 -9.10 -46.68
C GLY A 209 -34.40 -8.20 -45.53
N LYS A 210 -34.88 -6.98 -45.78
CA LYS A 210 -35.45 -6.13 -44.74
C LYS A 210 -36.96 -5.98 -44.87
N SER A 211 -37.64 -6.08 -43.72
CA SER A 211 -39.09 -5.87 -43.65
C SER A 211 -39.42 -4.37 -43.74
N PRO A 212 -40.40 -3.96 -44.57
CA PRO A 212 -40.85 -2.57 -44.62
C PRO A 212 -41.37 -2.07 -43.27
N HIS A 213 -41.90 -2.97 -42.42
CA HIS A 213 -42.34 -2.63 -41.07
C HIS A 213 -41.20 -2.14 -40.18
N LEU A 214 -39.98 -2.63 -40.38
CA LEU A 214 -38.83 -2.23 -39.55
C LEU A 214 -38.12 -1.00 -40.09
N LEU A 215 -38.18 -0.77 -41.41
CA LEU A 215 -37.47 0.31 -42.08
C LEU A 215 -38.28 1.60 -42.23
N TYR A 216 -39.57 1.51 -42.58
CA TYR A 216 -40.36 2.68 -42.91
C TYR A 216 -40.65 3.53 -41.65
N PRO A 217 -40.40 4.85 -41.68
CA PRO A 217 -40.58 5.72 -40.52
C PRO A 217 -42.05 6.16 -40.38
N PHE A 218 -42.90 5.27 -39.86
CA PHE A 218 -44.35 5.52 -39.72
C PHE A 218 -44.67 6.78 -38.90
N ALA A 219 -43.84 7.12 -37.91
CA ALA A 219 -44.00 8.31 -37.08
C ALA A 219 -43.86 9.64 -37.86
N LEU A 220 -43.33 9.63 -39.08
CA LEU A 220 -43.34 10.83 -39.93
C LEU A 220 -44.75 11.26 -40.34
N HIS A 221 -45.72 10.35 -40.38
CA HIS A 221 -47.11 10.70 -40.73
C HIS A 221 -47.81 11.54 -39.65
N ASP A 222 -47.35 11.44 -38.40
CA ASP A 222 -47.85 12.24 -37.28
C ASP A 222 -47.11 13.58 -37.16
N SER A 223 -45.79 13.56 -37.36
CA SER A 223 -44.94 14.76 -37.21
C SER A 223 -44.89 15.66 -38.45
N LEU A 224 -45.11 15.11 -39.64
CA LEU A 224 -45.09 15.84 -40.91
C LEU A 224 -46.39 15.61 -41.68
N SER A 225 -46.93 16.67 -42.27
CA SER A 225 -48.02 16.56 -43.23
C SER A 225 -47.50 15.98 -44.55
N LEU A 226 -47.42 14.65 -44.64
CA LEU A 226 -47.03 13.95 -45.85
C LEU A 226 -48.19 13.93 -46.87
N PRO A 227 -47.92 14.16 -48.18
CA PRO A 227 -48.98 14.18 -49.20
C PRO A 227 -49.45 12.77 -49.63
N TRP A 228 -49.11 11.73 -48.88
CA TRP A 228 -49.50 10.35 -49.15
C TRP A 228 -49.88 9.63 -47.86
N ASP A 229 -50.71 8.61 -47.99
CA ASP A 229 -51.02 7.63 -46.95
C ASP A 229 -50.29 6.30 -47.29
N TYR A 230 -50.22 5.37 -46.34
CA TYR A 230 -49.54 4.09 -46.53
C TYR A 230 -50.52 2.92 -46.44
N GLU A 231 -50.26 1.87 -47.22
CA GLU A 231 -50.97 0.59 -47.18
C GLU A 231 -49.95 -0.56 -47.16
N MET A 232 -50.26 -1.63 -46.44
CA MET A 232 -49.44 -2.85 -46.40
C MET A 232 -50.25 -4.02 -46.91
N HIS A 233 -49.78 -4.66 -47.98
CA HIS A 233 -50.41 -5.85 -48.56
C HIS A 233 -49.37 -6.96 -48.68
N HIS A 234 -49.61 -8.11 -48.04
CA HIS A 234 -48.71 -9.27 -48.07
C HIS A 234 -47.24 -8.94 -47.73
N GLY A 235 -47.02 -8.05 -46.77
CA GLY A 235 -45.67 -7.62 -46.36
C GLY A 235 -44.98 -6.65 -47.32
N ILE A 236 -45.67 -6.18 -48.38
CA ILE A 236 -45.19 -5.16 -49.30
C ILE A 236 -45.84 -3.81 -48.93
N LEU A 237 -45.01 -2.78 -48.80
CA LEU A 237 -45.44 -1.41 -48.56
C LEU A 237 -45.84 -0.73 -49.86
N PHE A 238 -47.01 -0.09 -49.85
CA PHE A 238 -47.50 0.77 -50.91
C PHE A 238 -47.81 2.15 -50.34
N LEU A 239 -47.44 3.21 -51.06
CA LEU A 239 -47.72 4.59 -50.71
C LEU A 239 -48.74 5.14 -51.69
N ARG A 240 -49.85 5.67 -51.20
CA ARG A 240 -50.90 6.24 -52.04
C ARG A 240 -50.97 7.74 -51.82
N SER A 241 -50.76 8.52 -52.89
CA SER A 241 -50.93 9.97 -52.83
C SER A 241 -52.35 10.33 -52.40
N ARG A 242 -52.52 11.36 -51.56
CA ARG A 242 -53.84 11.87 -51.18
C ARG A 242 -54.62 12.48 -52.35
N ALA A 243 -53.89 12.87 -53.40
CA ALA A 243 -54.45 13.29 -54.68
C ALA A 243 -54.71 12.11 -55.65
N CYS A 244 -54.61 10.86 -55.19
CA CYS A 244 -54.78 9.69 -56.06
C CYS A 244 -56.19 9.65 -56.67
N THR A 245 -56.26 9.66 -58.01
CA THR A 245 -57.51 9.56 -58.78
C THR A 245 -58.12 8.17 -58.77
N GLY A 246 -57.39 7.17 -58.26
CA GLY A 246 -57.81 5.77 -58.25
C GLY A 246 -57.72 5.08 -59.62
N LEU A 247 -57.52 5.81 -60.71
CA LEU A 247 -57.43 5.27 -62.07
C LEU A 247 -55.96 5.09 -62.48
N PRO A 248 -55.51 3.87 -62.83
CA PRO A 248 -54.14 3.63 -63.28
C PRO A 248 -53.89 4.28 -64.65
N LEU A 249 -52.63 4.69 -64.90
CA LEU A 249 -52.22 5.08 -66.25
C LEU A 249 -52.32 3.84 -67.18
N VAL A 250 -52.72 4.04 -68.44
CA VAL A 250 -52.84 2.97 -69.44
C VAL A 250 -51.45 2.55 -69.93
N SER A 251 -50.64 2.01 -69.02
CA SER A 251 -49.37 1.38 -69.33
C SER A 251 -49.46 -0.07 -68.85
N GLU A 252 -49.27 -1.03 -69.77
CA GLU A 252 -49.52 -2.45 -69.54
C GLU A 252 -48.73 -3.05 -68.35
N THR A 253 -47.65 -2.38 -67.94
CA THR A 253 -46.72 -2.87 -66.91
C THR A 253 -46.90 -2.25 -65.53
N LEU A 254 -47.52 -1.07 -65.41
CA LEU A 254 -47.54 -0.29 -64.16
C LEU A 254 -48.94 0.25 -63.87
N ARG A 255 -49.65 -0.39 -62.92
CA ARG A 255 -50.99 0.02 -62.47
C ARG A 255 -50.94 1.15 -61.44
N VAL A 256 -50.23 2.23 -61.75
CA VAL A 256 -50.05 3.39 -60.85
C VAL A 256 -50.57 4.65 -61.54
N CYS A 257 -51.30 5.51 -60.82
CA CYS A 257 -51.74 6.80 -61.34
C CYS A 257 -50.60 7.84 -61.32
N GLU A 258 -50.72 8.90 -62.10
CA GLU A 258 -49.69 9.96 -62.23
C GLU A 258 -49.29 10.55 -60.87
N HIS A 259 -50.25 10.89 -60.01
CA HIS A 259 -49.98 11.45 -58.68
C HIS A 259 -49.26 10.48 -57.73
N CYS A 260 -49.52 9.18 -57.83
CA CYS A 260 -48.78 8.18 -57.05
C CYS A 260 -47.38 7.98 -57.64
N PHE A 261 -47.24 7.96 -58.97
CA PHE A 261 -45.93 7.84 -59.62
C PHE A 261 -45.01 9.01 -59.27
N ALA A 262 -45.54 10.23 -59.24
CA ALA A 262 -44.82 11.44 -58.84
C ALA A 262 -44.27 11.41 -57.41
N LEU A 263 -44.75 10.53 -56.52
CA LEU A 263 -44.16 10.35 -55.19
C LEU A 263 -42.72 9.85 -55.24
N GLY A 264 -42.31 9.19 -56.32
CA GLY A 264 -40.92 8.79 -56.52
C GLY A 264 -39.97 9.97 -56.74
N GLU A 265 -40.50 11.11 -57.18
CA GLU A 265 -39.75 12.35 -57.42
C GLU A 265 -39.85 13.33 -56.24
N ASP A 266 -40.67 13.03 -55.22
CA ASP A 266 -40.81 13.89 -54.04
C ASP A 266 -39.54 13.85 -53.19
N GLN A 267 -38.98 15.03 -52.89
CA GLN A 267 -37.73 15.18 -52.14
C GLN A 267 -37.79 14.54 -50.73
N LYS A 268 -38.96 14.52 -50.08
CA LYS A 268 -39.11 13.90 -48.76
C LYS A 268 -39.06 12.37 -48.90
N MET A 269 -39.69 11.82 -49.94
CA MET A 269 -39.64 10.38 -50.19
C MET A 269 -38.24 9.93 -50.60
N GLU A 270 -37.56 10.70 -51.46
CA GLU A 270 -36.15 10.48 -51.80
C GLU A 270 -35.27 10.49 -50.54
N GLY A 271 -35.51 11.44 -49.63
CA GLY A 271 -34.83 11.50 -48.33
C GLY A 271 -35.06 10.26 -47.45
N ILE A 272 -36.27 9.71 -47.45
CA ILE A 272 -36.59 8.46 -46.74
C ILE A 272 -35.89 7.25 -47.39
N GLN A 273 -35.93 7.13 -48.73
CA GLN A 273 -35.25 6.04 -49.45
C GLN A 273 -33.74 6.10 -49.30
N ASN A 274 -33.15 7.31 -49.33
CA ASN A 274 -31.74 7.52 -49.06
C ASN A 274 -31.34 7.03 -47.65
N ARG A 275 -32.22 7.15 -46.66
CA ARG A 275 -31.98 6.61 -45.30
C ARG A 275 -32.14 5.10 -45.23
N PHE A 276 -32.95 4.47 -46.09
CA PHE A 276 -33.00 3.01 -46.18
C PHE A 276 -31.67 2.42 -46.64
N THR A 277 -31.02 3.08 -47.59
CA THR A 277 -29.77 2.60 -48.19
C THR A 277 -28.54 3.02 -47.39
N LYS A 278 -28.45 4.28 -47.00
CA LYS A 278 -27.28 4.83 -46.28
C LYS A 278 -27.33 4.66 -44.77
N GLY A 279 -28.48 4.26 -44.23
CA GLY A 279 -28.74 4.26 -42.80
C GLY A 279 -29.18 5.64 -42.27
N ILE A 280 -29.63 5.65 -41.02
CA ILE A 280 -30.08 6.87 -40.34
C ILE A 280 -28.96 7.35 -39.42
N HIS A 281 -28.64 8.64 -39.47
CA HIS A 281 -27.65 9.24 -38.59
C HIS A 281 -28.12 9.21 -37.13
N GLU A 282 -27.22 8.94 -36.18
CA GLU A 282 -27.51 8.77 -34.74
C GLU A 282 -28.25 9.97 -34.10
N ASN A 283 -27.94 11.18 -34.56
CA ASN A 283 -28.57 12.43 -34.09
C ASN A 283 -29.86 12.81 -34.83
N SER A 284 -30.42 11.92 -35.67
CA SER A 284 -31.70 12.20 -36.33
C SER A 284 -32.84 12.19 -35.32
N THR A 285 -33.88 12.99 -35.58
CA THR A 285 -35.10 12.96 -34.77
C THR A 285 -35.72 11.56 -34.83
N LEU A 286 -36.22 11.06 -33.69
CA LEU A 286 -36.80 9.71 -33.56
C LEU A 286 -37.89 9.40 -34.60
N ALA A 287 -38.62 10.43 -35.05
CA ALA A 287 -39.65 10.27 -36.07
C ALA A 287 -39.12 9.71 -37.40
N TYR A 288 -37.83 9.91 -37.72
CA TYR A 288 -37.19 9.35 -38.91
C TYR A 288 -36.71 7.90 -38.75
N HIS A 289 -36.79 7.33 -37.55
CA HIS A 289 -36.42 5.95 -37.30
C HIS A 289 -37.63 5.04 -37.54
N GLY A 290 -37.46 4.03 -38.41
CA GLY A 290 -38.36 2.89 -38.44
C GLY A 290 -38.28 2.09 -37.15
N PHE A 291 -39.20 1.14 -36.95
CA PHE A 291 -39.23 0.32 -35.74
C PHE A 291 -37.92 -0.43 -35.46
N GLY A 292 -37.23 -0.91 -36.51
CA GLY A 292 -35.92 -1.56 -36.35
C GLY A 292 -34.87 -0.60 -35.79
N GLY A 293 -34.80 0.62 -36.31
CA GLY A 293 -33.87 1.63 -35.81
C GLY A 293 -34.17 2.06 -34.37
N MET A 294 -35.44 2.08 -33.96
CA MET A 294 -35.81 2.35 -32.57
C MET A 294 -35.41 1.22 -31.62
N ILE A 295 -35.59 -0.04 -32.03
CA ILE A 295 -35.13 -1.22 -31.28
C ILE A 295 -33.60 -1.17 -31.09
N ASP A 296 -32.86 -0.84 -32.14
CA ASP A 296 -31.40 -0.69 -32.09
C ASP A 296 -30.97 0.41 -31.10
N ILE A 297 -31.67 1.55 -31.09
CA ILE A 297 -31.42 2.64 -30.13
C ILE A 297 -31.70 2.18 -28.70
N VAL A 298 -32.82 1.49 -28.46
CA VAL A 298 -33.17 0.97 -27.12
C VAL A 298 -32.09 0.00 -26.64
N HIS A 299 -31.70 -0.99 -27.45
CA HIS A 299 -30.63 -1.93 -27.08
C HIS A 299 -29.30 -1.23 -26.84
N TRP A 300 -28.95 -0.21 -27.64
CA TRP A 300 -27.75 0.57 -27.40
C TRP A 300 -27.81 1.36 -26.10
N LYS A 301 -28.95 1.99 -25.78
CA LYS A 301 -29.17 2.66 -24.49
C LYS A 301 -29.13 1.71 -23.32
N ASP A 302 -29.68 0.50 -23.44
CA ASP A 302 -29.59 -0.53 -22.41
C ASP A 302 -28.14 -0.94 -22.16
N ARG A 303 -27.34 -1.11 -23.21
CA ARG A 303 -25.89 -1.35 -23.08
C ARG A 303 -25.20 -0.21 -22.34
N GLN A 304 -25.53 1.05 -22.66
CA GLN A 304 -24.97 2.22 -21.94
C GLN A 304 -25.38 2.24 -20.46
N ILE A 305 -26.66 2.00 -20.17
CA ILE A 305 -27.19 1.96 -18.81
C ILE A 305 -26.48 0.86 -18.02
N ASN A 306 -26.33 -0.33 -18.59
CA ASN A 306 -25.66 -1.44 -17.94
C ASN A 306 -24.17 -1.16 -17.71
N ALA A 307 -23.48 -0.52 -18.66
CA ALA A 307 -22.10 -0.07 -18.48
C ALA A 307 -21.98 0.94 -17.32
N LEU A 308 -22.87 1.93 -17.26
CA LEU A 308 -22.90 2.93 -16.17
C LEU A 308 -23.21 2.29 -14.81
N LYS A 309 -24.15 1.34 -14.75
CA LYS A 309 -24.46 0.58 -13.53
C LYS A 309 -23.24 -0.19 -13.01
N LEU A 310 -22.50 -0.85 -13.91
CA LEU A 310 -21.27 -1.56 -13.54
C LEU A 310 -20.19 -0.62 -13.02
N ILE A 311 -20.01 0.56 -13.65
CA ILE A 311 -19.08 1.59 -13.17
C ILE A 311 -19.48 2.06 -11.77
N HIS A 312 -20.77 2.34 -11.56
CA HIS A 312 -21.30 2.79 -10.28
C HIS A 312 -21.07 1.75 -9.16
N LEU A 313 -21.44 0.49 -9.40
CA LEU A 313 -21.22 -0.61 -8.45
C LEU A 313 -19.74 -0.77 -8.09
N ASN A 314 -18.84 -0.66 -9.07
CA ASN A 314 -17.40 -0.73 -8.83
C ASN A 314 -16.89 0.46 -8.00
N LEU A 315 -17.45 1.65 -8.22
CA LEU A 315 -17.12 2.83 -7.42
C LEU A 315 -17.60 2.66 -5.97
N GLU A 316 -18.83 2.20 -5.77
CA GLU A 316 -19.39 1.93 -4.44
C GLU A 316 -18.55 0.91 -3.67
N ARG A 317 -18.15 -0.20 -4.30
CA ARG A 317 -17.25 -1.19 -3.69
C ARG A 317 -15.90 -0.58 -3.29
N LYS A 318 -15.32 0.26 -4.16
CA LYS A 318 -14.06 0.97 -3.85
C LYS A 318 -14.22 1.96 -2.71
N LEU A 319 -15.33 2.69 -2.66
CA LEU A 319 -15.64 3.63 -1.59
C LEU A 319 -15.85 2.91 -0.27
N LEU A 320 -16.58 1.79 -0.26
CA LEU A 320 -16.78 0.96 0.92
C LEU A 320 -15.45 0.43 1.45
N GLY A 321 -14.58 -0.10 0.57
CA GLY A 321 -13.25 -0.56 0.97
C GLY A 321 -12.39 0.56 1.59
N ARG A 322 -12.44 1.78 1.02
CA ARG A 322 -11.75 2.95 1.58
C ARG A 322 -12.35 3.41 2.90
N ALA A 323 -13.67 3.37 3.05
CA ALA A 323 -14.35 3.71 4.29
C ALA A 323 -13.98 2.75 5.42
N MET A 324 -13.95 1.44 5.13
CA MET A 324 -13.50 0.43 6.10
C MET A 324 -12.04 0.64 6.50
N ALA A 325 -11.14 0.91 5.55
CA ALA A 325 -9.73 1.18 5.85
C ALA A 325 -9.55 2.45 6.70
N LEU A 326 -10.37 3.47 6.46
CA LEU A 326 -10.38 4.70 7.25
C LEU A 326 -10.91 4.47 8.67
N GLU A 327 -11.89 3.59 8.84
CA GLU A 327 -12.39 3.18 10.15
C GLU A 327 -11.34 2.38 10.93
N ASP A 328 -10.64 1.45 10.28
CA ASP A 328 -9.50 0.73 10.87
C ASP A 328 -8.41 1.72 11.32
N TYR A 329 -8.14 2.77 10.54
CA TYR A 329 -7.19 3.83 10.92
C TYR A 329 -7.66 4.65 12.14
N LYS A 330 -8.92 5.07 12.16
CA LYS A 330 -9.50 5.76 13.31
C LYS A 330 -9.43 4.90 14.56
N HIS A 331 -9.75 3.60 14.46
CA HIS A 331 -9.68 2.68 15.57
C HIS A 331 -8.24 2.58 16.09
N LEU A 332 -7.24 2.45 15.21
CA LEU A 332 -5.84 2.46 15.61
C LEU A 332 -5.48 3.77 16.34
N VAL A 333 -5.78 4.93 15.77
CA VAL A 333 -5.50 6.24 16.39
C VAL A 333 -6.20 6.39 17.73
N TRP A 334 -7.46 5.96 17.82
CA TRP A 334 -8.23 5.98 19.05
C TRP A 334 -7.60 5.11 20.14
N GLN A 335 -7.17 3.89 19.79
CA GLN A 335 -6.47 2.98 20.71
C GLN A 335 -5.15 3.57 21.20
N ILE A 336 -4.37 4.19 20.31
CA ILE A 336 -3.13 4.89 20.65
C ILE A 336 -3.42 6.05 21.62
N GLY A 337 -4.50 6.81 21.39
CA GLY A 337 -4.88 7.93 22.25
C GLY A 337 -5.42 7.53 23.62
N HIS A 338 -6.11 6.39 23.73
CA HIS A 338 -6.69 5.90 24.99
C HIS A 338 -5.72 5.04 25.81
N GLY A 339 -4.68 4.50 25.19
CA GLY A 339 -3.79 3.50 25.78
C GLY A 339 -2.60 4.10 26.53
N ASN A 340 -2.48 3.76 27.81
CA ASN A 340 -1.31 4.03 28.66
C ASN A 340 -0.20 2.98 28.41
N TYR A 341 0.07 2.64 27.15
CA TYR A 341 0.97 1.55 26.78
C TYR A 341 2.30 2.10 26.28
N THR A 342 3.34 1.96 27.10
CA THR A 342 4.73 2.28 26.76
C THR A 342 5.27 1.52 25.54
N ASN A 343 4.55 0.50 25.06
CA ASN A 343 5.01 -0.42 24.02
C ASN A 343 4.26 -0.34 22.69
N VAL A 344 3.40 0.66 22.47
CA VAL A 344 2.71 0.83 21.16
C VAL A 344 3.73 0.99 20.04
N GLU A 345 4.77 1.82 20.25
CA GLU A 345 5.82 2.04 19.25
C GLU A 345 6.53 0.73 18.89
N CYS A 346 6.91 -0.06 19.90
CA CYS A 346 7.52 -1.38 19.72
C CYS A 346 6.62 -2.31 18.89
N LEU A 347 5.33 -2.38 19.23
CA LEU A 347 4.36 -3.23 18.55
C LEU A 347 4.18 -2.82 17.08
N VAL A 348 3.99 -1.52 16.83
CA VAL A 348 3.85 -0.98 15.46
C VAL A 348 5.11 -1.25 14.66
N ARG A 349 6.31 -1.02 15.23
CA ARG A 349 7.59 -1.29 14.58
C ARG A 349 7.74 -2.78 14.24
N ILE A 350 7.42 -3.68 15.17
CA ILE A 350 7.47 -5.12 14.92
C ILE A 350 6.48 -5.51 13.82
N ALA A 351 5.23 -5.05 13.89
CA ALA A 351 4.21 -5.36 12.90
C ALA A 351 4.59 -4.85 11.50
N LEU A 352 5.15 -3.64 11.40
CA LEU A 352 5.64 -3.08 10.13
C LEU A 352 6.87 -3.84 9.61
N SER A 353 7.80 -4.24 10.49
CA SER A 353 8.97 -5.05 10.10
C SER A 353 8.57 -6.42 9.54
N GLN A 354 7.42 -6.96 9.98
CA GLN A 354 6.80 -8.16 9.45
C GLN A 354 5.94 -7.94 8.19
N GLY A 355 5.86 -6.71 7.68
CA GLY A 355 5.03 -6.37 6.52
C GLY A 355 3.52 -6.43 6.80
N ARG A 356 3.08 -6.34 8.06
CA ARG A 356 1.65 -6.36 8.40
C ARG A 356 0.99 -5.01 8.08
N GLY A 357 -0.17 -5.08 7.45
CA GLY A 357 -1.05 -3.92 7.26
C GLY A 357 -1.76 -3.50 8.56
N ILE A 358 -2.53 -2.42 8.50
CA ILE A 358 -3.16 -1.81 9.68
C ILE A 358 -4.06 -2.76 10.49
N ARG A 359 -4.82 -3.63 9.81
CA ARG A 359 -5.62 -4.67 10.47
C ARG A 359 -4.75 -5.64 11.27
N GLY A 360 -3.63 -6.07 10.71
CA GLY A 360 -2.68 -6.93 11.42
C GLY A 360 -2.04 -6.23 12.61
N ILE A 361 -1.83 -4.91 12.55
CA ILE A 361 -1.39 -4.10 13.70
C ILE A 361 -2.48 -4.10 14.79
N LEU A 362 -3.74 -3.86 14.41
CA LEU A 362 -4.88 -3.90 15.34
C LEU A 362 -5.07 -5.28 15.99
N GLU A 363 -4.95 -6.36 15.22
CA GLU A 363 -5.01 -7.73 15.74
C GLU A 363 -3.88 -8.00 16.75
N MET A 364 -2.66 -7.58 16.44
CA MET A 364 -1.54 -7.67 17.38
C MET A 364 -1.80 -6.85 18.63
N TYR A 365 -2.33 -5.64 18.49
CA TYR A 365 -2.68 -4.78 19.61
C TYR A 365 -3.75 -5.42 20.51
N GLU A 366 -4.80 -6.00 19.92
CA GLU A 366 -5.85 -6.70 20.66
C GLU A 366 -5.29 -7.95 21.37
N ALA A 367 -4.36 -8.68 20.74
CA ALA A 367 -3.68 -9.80 21.37
C ALA A 367 -2.81 -9.36 22.57
N VAL A 368 -2.17 -8.19 22.50
CA VAL A 368 -1.45 -7.59 23.64
C VAL A 368 -2.41 -7.15 24.73
N ALA A 369 -3.52 -6.50 24.38
CA ALA A 369 -4.53 -6.06 25.34
C ALA A 369 -5.14 -7.23 26.10
N LYS A 370 -5.31 -8.38 25.45
CA LYS A 370 -5.75 -9.65 26.07
C LYS A 370 -4.64 -10.35 26.89
N GLY A 371 -3.42 -9.82 26.91
CA GLY A 371 -2.26 -10.43 27.57
C GLY A 371 -1.74 -11.69 26.89
N GLY A 372 -2.21 -12.02 25.68
CA GLY A 372 -1.76 -13.18 24.91
C GLY A 372 -0.45 -12.95 24.18
N TYR A 373 -0.03 -11.69 24.04
CA TYR A 373 1.20 -11.31 23.37
C TYR A 373 1.94 -10.21 24.15
N HIS A 374 3.25 -10.36 24.30
CA HIS A 374 4.11 -9.35 24.90
C HIS A 374 5.27 -9.07 23.93
N PRO A 375 5.12 -8.10 23.02
CA PRO A 375 6.18 -7.74 22.10
C PRO A 375 7.36 -7.18 22.89
N LYS A 376 8.42 -7.98 23.01
CA LYS A 376 9.71 -7.55 23.54
C LYS A 376 10.59 -7.20 22.35
N SER A 377 10.83 -5.91 22.13
CA SER A 377 11.99 -5.47 21.37
C SER A 377 13.05 -5.05 22.37
N PHE A 378 14.24 -5.61 22.25
CA PHE A 378 15.38 -5.19 23.03
C PHE A 378 16.15 -4.13 22.24
N THR A 379 16.67 -3.14 22.94
CA THR A 379 17.60 -2.16 22.39
C THR A 379 18.99 -2.77 22.25
N GLU A 380 19.82 -2.22 21.37
CA GLU A 380 21.21 -2.67 21.21
C GLU A 380 22.01 -2.53 22.52
N GLU A 381 21.72 -1.48 23.31
CA GLU A 381 22.31 -1.27 24.64
C GLU A 381 21.96 -2.42 25.60
N GLU A 382 20.70 -2.82 25.65
CA GLU A 382 20.24 -3.96 26.46
C GLU A 382 20.87 -5.28 25.99
N GLU A 383 21.02 -5.46 24.68
CA GLU A 383 21.69 -6.64 24.12
C GLU A 383 23.17 -6.69 24.52
N MET A 384 23.89 -5.58 24.34
CA MET A 384 25.29 -5.46 24.75
C MET A 384 25.45 -5.66 26.27
N LEU A 385 24.52 -5.15 27.07
CA LEU A 385 24.52 -5.33 28.52
C LEU A 385 24.39 -6.81 28.90
N VAL A 386 23.54 -7.58 28.22
CA VAL A 386 23.47 -9.03 28.45
C VAL A 386 24.72 -9.73 27.98
N VAL A 387 25.29 -9.34 26.84
CA VAL A 387 26.59 -9.89 26.39
C VAL A 387 27.65 -9.63 27.45
N LEU A 388 27.69 -8.44 28.04
CA LEU A 388 28.62 -8.10 29.12
C LEU A 388 28.38 -8.98 30.36
N PHE A 389 27.14 -9.10 30.84
CA PHE A 389 26.82 -9.98 31.97
C PHE A 389 27.17 -11.45 31.70
N TRP A 390 26.96 -11.91 30.47
CA TRP A 390 27.34 -13.25 30.05
C TRP A 390 28.85 -13.45 30.05
N ARG A 391 29.61 -12.48 29.54
CA ARG A 391 31.09 -12.55 29.49
C ARG A 391 31.72 -12.46 30.87
N LEU A 392 31.15 -11.67 31.80
CA LEU A 392 31.69 -11.48 33.14
C LEU A 392 31.30 -12.61 34.11
N GLY A 393 30.05 -13.06 34.10
CA GLY A 393 29.52 -14.00 35.10
C GLY A 393 28.99 -15.31 34.52
N GLY A 394 29.25 -15.57 33.24
CA GLY A 394 28.76 -16.75 32.55
C GLY A 394 27.23 -16.74 32.37
N VAL A 395 26.69 -17.90 31.99
CA VAL A 395 25.26 -18.06 31.67
C VAL A 395 24.36 -17.71 32.85
N ARG A 396 24.80 -18.00 34.08
CA ARG A 396 24.01 -17.77 35.30
C ARG A 396 23.75 -16.28 35.55
N LEU A 397 24.77 -15.43 35.39
CA LEU A 397 24.60 -14.00 35.62
C LEU A 397 23.69 -13.37 34.57
N ALA A 398 23.83 -13.77 33.31
CA ALA A 398 22.93 -13.33 32.25
C ALA A 398 21.47 -13.81 32.45
N GLU A 399 21.25 -15.02 32.98
CA GLU A 399 19.89 -15.47 33.35
C GLU A 399 19.31 -14.67 34.52
N ILE A 400 20.12 -14.31 35.51
CA ILE A 400 19.70 -13.42 36.60
C ILE A 400 19.32 -12.06 36.01
N ALA A 401 20.14 -11.51 35.11
CA ALA A 401 19.88 -10.23 34.45
C ALA A 401 18.60 -10.28 33.58
N HIS A 402 18.37 -11.37 32.85
CA HIS A 402 17.12 -11.60 32.10
C HIS A 402 15.89 -11.55 33.01
N ARG A 403 15.95 -12.18 34.18
CA ARG A 403 14.82 -12.24 35.12
C ARG A 403 14.63 -10.94 35.91
N ALA A 404 15.72 -10.28 36.31
CA ALA A 404 15.67 -9.09 37.15
C ALA A 404 15.41 -7.82 36.35
N LEU A 405 16.05 -7.69 35.18
CA LEU A 405 16.04 -6.48 34.36
C LEU A 405 15.20 -6.64 33.08
N ASN A 406 14.51 -7.78 32.90
CA ASN A 406 13.74 -8.09 31.69
C ASN A 406 14.53 -8.05 30.39
N LEU A 407 15.85 -8.21 30.45
CA LEU A 407 16.77 -8.19 29.30
C LEU A 407 16.57 -9.40 28.37
N PRO A 408 17.20 -9.45 27.17
CA PRO A 408 17.10 -10.63 26.29
C PRO A 408 17.57 -11.92 26.95
N GLY A 409 16.96 -13.03 26.57
CA GLY A 409 17.37 -14.36 27.01
C GLY A 409 18.67 -14.81 26.32
N MET A 410 19.34 -15.81 26.90
CA MET A 410 20.63 -16.31 26.38
C MET A 410 20.55 -16.79 24.93
N THR A 411 19.47 -17.49 24.56
CA THR A 411 19.27 -17.95 23.18
C THR A 411 19.19 -16.79 22.21
N THR A 412 18.43 -15.73 22.54
CA THR A 412 18.33 -14.52 21.74
C THR A 412 19.69 -13.83 21.57
N ILE A 413 20.51 -13.78 22.62
CA ILE A 413 21.86 -13.22 22.54
C ILE A 413 22.80 -14.11 21.74
N GLN A 414 22.71 -15.43 21.85
CA GLN A 414 23.53 -16.33 21.04
C GLN A 414 23.20 -16.19 19.55
N ASP A 415 21.91 -16.10 19.21
CA ASP A 415 21.45 -15.90 17.83
C ASP A 415 21.82 -14.52 17.28
N ARG A 416 21.92 -13.50 18.14
CA ARG A 416 22.30 -12.12 17.78
C ARG A 416 23.77 -11.79 17.98
N SER A 417 24.52 -12.63 18.69
CA SER A 417 25.93 -12.40 19.00
C SER A 417 26.70 -12.46 17.70
N THR A 418 27.02 -11.29 17.18
CA THR A 418 27.73 -11.07 15.92
C THR A 418 29.18 -11.49 15.96
N VAL A 419 29.67 -12.13 17.05
CA VAL A 419 31.02 -12.67 17.11
C VAL A 419 31.16 -13.75 16.03
N PRO A 420 31.89 -13.47 14.94
CA PRO A 420 32.04 -14.44 13.87
C PRO A 420 32.76 -15.68 14.44
N PRO A 421 32.32 -16.89 14.07
CA PRO A 421 32.93 -18.11 14.57
C PRO A 421 34.38 -18.17 14.12
N ILE A 422 35.29 -18.37 15.08
CA ILE A 422 36.68 -18.68 14.78
C ILE A 422 36.73 -20.09 14.18
N ARG A 423 37.37 -20.23 13.03
CA ARG A 423 37.54 -21.53 12.36
C ARG A 423 38.71 -22.26 13.01
N PRO A 424 38.49 -23.39 13.69
CA PRO A 424 39.59 -24.16 14.24
C PRO A 424 40.41 -24.79 13.11
N SER A 425 41.73 -24.79 13.25
CA SER A 425 42.64 -25.57 12.40
C SER A 425 42.98 -26.87 13.14
N TYR A 426 42.72 -28.02 12.51
CA TYR A 426 42.98 -29.35 13.10
C TYR A 426 44.44 -29.81 12.93
N SER A 427 45.21 -29.11 12.12
CA SER A 427 46.61 -29.38 11.81
C SER A 427 47.38 -28.06 11.72
N LEU A 428 48.51 -28.03 11.02
CA LEU A 428 49.29 -26.81 10.83
C LEU A 428 48.40 -25.74 10.19
N PRO A 429 48.18 -24.58 10.85
CA PRO A 429 47.20 -23.61 10.40
C PRO A 429 47.60 -23.06 9.03
N THR A 430 46.64 -23.05 8.10
CA THR A 430 46.89 -22.50 6.77
C THR A 430 46.82 -20.97 6.80
N THR A 431 47.58 -20.31 5.92
CA THR A 431 47.60 -18.83 5.83
C THR A 431 46.19 -18.24 5.65
N ASN A 432 45.34 -18.90 4.86
CA ASN A 432 43.95 -18.51 4.64
C ASN A 432 43.07 -18.64 5.90
N GLU A 433 43.29 -19.68 6.72
CA GLU A 433 42.54 -19.84 7.97
C GLU A 433 42.94 -18.78 9.00
N ILE A 434 44.24 -18.52 9.12
CA ILE A 434 44.78 -17.46 9.97
C ILE A 434 44.22 -16.11 9.52
N GLU A 435 44.28 -15.80 8.22
CA GLU A 435 43.76 -14.55 7.66
C GLU A 435 42.27 -14.37 7.96
N LYS A 436 41.44 -15.41 7.72
CA LYS A 436 40.00 -15.36 8.03
C LYS A 436 39.73 -15.17 9.51
N ASN A 437 40.46 -15.85 10.40
CA ASN A 437 40.29 -15.71 11.84
C ASN A 437 40.71 -14.32 12.32
N ILE A 438 41.80 -13.77 11.78
CA ILE A 438 42.23 -12.39 12.06
C ILE A 438 41.16 -11.40 11.61
N VAL A 439 40.66 -11.52 10.38
CA VAL A 439 39.60 -10.63 9.87
C VAL A 439 38.36 -10.75 10.75
N SER A 440 37.91 -11.96 11.05
CA SER A 440 36.77 -12.21 11.94
C SER A 440 36.93 -11.57 13.33
N CYS A 441 38.10 -11.73 13.97
CA CYS A 441 38.37 -11.15 15.29
C CYS A 441 38.47 -9.62 15.26
N LEU A 442 38.96 -9.04 14.16
CA LEU A 442 39.19 -7.61 14.04
C LEU A 442 38.03 -6.85 13.38
N GLU A 443 37.05 -7.54 12.78
CA GLU A 443 35.96 -6.89 12.02
C GLU A 443 35.16 -5.91 12.89
N SER A 444 34.96 -6.24 14.16
CA SER A 444 34.24 -5.37 15.11
C SER A 444 34.99 -4.07 15.43
N ILE A 445 36.33 -4.11 15.43
CA ILE A 445 37.17 -2.94 15.71
C ILE A 445 37.72 -2.28 14.45
N ARG A 446 37.44 -2.85 13.28
CA ARG A 446 37.90 -2.33 11.98
C ARG A 446 37.54 -0.87 11.75
N PRO A 447 36.31 -0.37 12.06
CA PRO A 447 36.00 1.05 11.91
C PRO A 447 36.88 1.96 12.78
N ILE A 448 37.30 1.48 13.95
CA ILE A 448 38.20 2.20 14.86
C ILE A 448 39.62 2.20 14.29
N LEU A 449 40.09 1.07 13.77
CA LEU A 449 41.40 0.99 13.11
C LEU A 449 41.46 1.88 11.86
N GLU A 450 40.36 1.95 11.10
CA GLU A 450 40.23 2.82 9.93
C GLU A 450 40.16 4.30 10.32
N SER A 451 39.47 4.67 11.40
CA SER A 451 39.45 6.06 11.88
C SER A 451 40.82 6.51 12.40
N LEU A 452 41.57 5.61 13.06
CA LEU A 452 42.95 5.87 13.50
C LEU A 452 43.93 6.03 12.33
N ARG A 453 43.70 5.35 11.19
CA ARG A 453 44.52 5.51 9.97
C ARG A 453 44.46 6.91 9.36
N CYS A 454 43.41 7.67 9.61
CA CYS A 454 43.28 9.05 9.11
C CYS A 454 44.15 10.05 9.90
N LEU A 455 44.72 9.64 11.05
CA LEU A 455 45.63 10.50 11.82
C LEU A 455 47.02 10.53 11.16
N PRO A 456 47.59 11.71 10.90
CA PRO A 456 48.94 11.81 10.36
C PRO A 456 49.94 11.20 11.36
N LYS A 457 50.61 10.11 10.94
CA LYS A 457 51.61 9.31 11.71
C LYS A 457 51.06 8.26 12.69
N CYS A 458 49.91 7.64 12.43
CA CYS A 458 49.50 6.47 13.21
C CYS A 458 50.33 5.22 12.81
N ILE A 459 51.25 4.78 13.66
CA ILE A 459 51.90 3.46 13.55
C ILE A 459 51.11 2.48 14.41
N VAL A 460 50.45 1.51 13.78
CA VAL A 460 49.74 0.44 14.50
C VAL A 460 50.75 -0.67 14.80
N HIS A 461 51.21 -0.74 16.05
CA HIS A 461 52.03 -1.85 16.52
C HIS A 461 51.12 -3.02 16.93
N MET A 462 51.32 -4.19 16.33
CA MET A 462 50.68 -5.44 16.74
C MET A 462 51.75 -6.42 17.21
N VAL A 463 51.59 -6.94 18.43
CA VAL A 463 52.43 -8.01 18.98
C VAL A 463 51.64 -9.30 18.90
N LEU A 464 52.19 -10.30 18.20
CA LEU A 464 51.63 -11.64 18.16
C LEU A 464 52.38 -12.49 19.18
N MET A 465 51.66 -12.91 20.23
CA MET A 465 52.16 -13.87 21.21
C MET A 465 51.50 -15.22 20.94
N LEU A 466 52.30 -16.29 20.98
CA LEU A 466 51.86 -17.66 20.78
C LEU A 466 52.18 -18.46 22.02
N ASP A 467 51.21 -19.21 22.52
CA ASP A 467 51.38 -20.09 23.68
C ASP A 467 50.52 -21.35 23.52
N GLU A 468 50.88 -22.41 24.24
CA GLU A 468 50.17 -23.68 24.26
C GLU A 468 49.26 -23.76 25.50
N ILE A 469 47.96 -23.98 25.28
CA ILE A 469 47.01 -24.26 26.37
C ILE A 469 46.79 -25.77 26.47
N ALA A 470 47.14 -26.33 27.64
CA ALA A 470 46.78 -27.71 27.97
C ALA A 470 45.26 -27.84 28.11
N VAL A 471 44.62 -28.56 27.20
CA VAL A 471 43.19 -28.85 27.23
C VAL A 471 42.92 -30.26 27.74
N GLU A 472 41.81 -30.44 28.45
CA GLU A 472 41.36 -31.76 28.90
C GLU A 472 41.02 -32.63 27.69
N LYS A 473 41.58 -33.84 27.65
CA LYS A 473 41.36 -34.80 26.56
C LYS A 473 39.94 -35.38 26.66
N ARG A 474 39.00 -34.80 25.91
CA ARG A 474 37.61 -35.27 25.78
C ARG A 474 37.37 -35.82 24.36
N ILE A 475 36.57 -36.88 24.26
CA ILE A 475 36.32 -37.67 23.03
C ILE A 475 35.18 -37.06 22.22
#